data_AF-A0A9X4LJ71-F1
#
_entry.id   AF-A0A9X4LJ71-F1
#
_cell.length_a   1.000
_cell.length_b   1.000
_cell.length_c   1.000
_cell.angle_alpha   90.00
_cell.angle_beta   90.00
_cell.angle_gamma   90.00
#
_symmetry.space_group_name_H-M   'P 1'
#
loop_
_entity.id
_entity.type
_entity.pdbx_description
1 polymer ?
#
loop_
_entity_poly.entity_id
_entity_poly.type
_entity_poly.pdbx_seq_one_letter_code
_entity_poly.pdbx_strand_id
1 'polypeptide(L)'
;MSAGDGLQLLDFTSPAHWLWTDRQLREEVGDGSGKRRRYKLANWLRREERAYELIRPLVEGRTLEQIVFDGALPRLLRERAEQLDCSQVAVRRALNAYLFGLCNRRALLPWYGRCGGPGRQRYCKAATGRPTSRPSACLAGSAQRALSSGSAPGSPVHWTATASDGA
;
A
#
# COMPACT_ATOMS: atom_id res chain seq x y z
N MET A 1 21.84 32.16 12.68
CA MET A 1 21.35 31.08 13.56
C MET A 1 20.14 30.49 12.88
N SER A 2 20.29 29.33 12.22
CA SER A 2 19.17 28.70 11.50
C SER A 2 18.19 28.13 12.52
N ALA A 3 16.92 28.52 12.40
CA ALA A 3 15.81 27.89 13.10
C ALA A 3 15.85 26.40 12.77
N GLY A 4 16.03 25.57 13.80
CA GLY A 4 15.97 24.12 13.63
C GLY A 4 14.58 23.75 13.11
N ASP A 5 14.54 23.04 11.99
CA ASP A 5 13.33 22.39 11.50
C ASP A 5 12.76 21.54 12.64
N GLY A 6 11.67 22.02 13.24
CA GLY A 6 11.03 21.38 14.38
C GLY A 6 10.51 20.01 13.99
N LEU A 7 10.87 18.98 14.75
CA LEU A 7 10.30 17.65 14.60
C LEU A 7 8.78 17.73 14.76
N GLN A 8 8.04 17.45 13.68
CA GLN A 8 6.59 17.41 13.72
C GLN A 8 6.12 15.97 13.97
N LEU A 9 5.38 15.76 15.06
CA LEU A 9 4.67 14.52 15.31
C LEU A 9 3.46 14.46 14.37
N LEU A 10 3.39 13.41 13.57
CA LEU A 10 2.24 13.12 12.72
C LEU A 10 1.35 12.09 13.41
N ASP A 11 0.05 12.35 13.43
CA ASP A 11 -0.93 11.38 13.88
C ASP A 11 -0.92 10.18 12.93
N PHE A 12 -0.51 9.03 13.44
CA PHE A 12 -0.49 7.78 12.69
C PHE A 12 -1.71 6.93 13.05
N THR A 13 -2.69 6.90 12.17
CA THR A 13 -3.80 5.96 12.28
C THR A 13 -3.41 4.62 11.69
N SER A 14 -3.15 3.63 12.55
CA SER A 14 -2.87 2.28 12.10
C SER A 14 -4.05 1.66 11.35
N PRO A 15 -3.81 0.81 10.35
CA PRO A 15 -4.89 0.11 9.68
C PRO A 15 -5.67 -0.80 10.63
N ALA A 16 -7.00 -0.76 10.57
CA ALA A 16 -7.87 -1.47 11.51
C ALA A 16 -7.60 -2.99 11.64
N HIS A 17 -7.15 -3.64 10.57
CA HIS A 17 -6.87 -5.08 10.58
C HIS A 17 -5.54 -5.45 11.25
N TRP A 18 -4.65 -4.48 11.54
CA TRP A 18 -3.48 -4.73 12.40
C TRP A 18 -3.89 -5.01 13.84
N LEU A 19 -5.06 -4.50 14.23
CA LEU A 19 -5.62 -4.60 15.58
C LEU A 19 -6.59 -5.78 15.73
N TRP A 20 -6.82 -6.55 14.66
CA TRP A 20 -7.71 -7.70 14.72
C TRP A 20 -7.08 -8.85 15.48
N THR A 21 -7.88 -9.44 16.36
CA THR A 21 -7.56 -10.70 17.01
C THR A 21 -7.64 -11.87 16.03
N ASP A 22 -6.95 -12.95 16.35
CA ASP A 22 -7.00 -14.20 15.56
C ASP A 22 -8.40 -14.77 15.43
N ARG A 23 -9.28 -14.49 16.40
CA ARG A 23 -10.69 -14.89 16.34
C ARG A 23 -11.46 -14.06 15.32
N GLN A 24 -11.38 -12.73 15.42
CA GLN A 24 -12.01 -11.81 14.46
C GLN A 24 -11.52 -12.08 13.05
N LEU A 25 -10.22 -12.37 12.90
CA LEU A 25 -9.64 -12.61 11.59
C LEU A 25 -10.15 -13.92 10.97
N ARG A 26 -10.38 -14.97 11.77
CA ARG A 26 -11.03 -16.21 11.31
C ARG A 26 -12.50 -16.00 10.94
N GLU A 27 -13.24 -15.25 11.76
CA GLU A 27 -14.64 -14.88 11.49
C GLU A 27 -14.76 -14.10 10.17
N GLU A 28 -13.85 -13.17 9.91
CA GLU A 28 -13.86 -12.30 8.72
C GLU A 28 -13.37 -12.99 7.43
N VAL A 29 -12.54 -14.05 7.54
CA VAL A 29 -12.19 -14.91 6.40
C VAL A 29 -13.41 -15.73 5.99
N GLY A 30 -14.15 -16.26 6.97
CA GLY A 30 -15.32 -17.10 6.75
C GLY A 30 -15.00 -18.38 5.96
N ASP A 31 -16.07 -19.03 5.49
CA ASP A 31 -16.07 -20.21 4.61
C ASP A 31 -15.89 -19.87 3.11
N GLY A 32 -15.72 -18.59 2.78
CA GLY A 32 -15.66 -18.11 1.40
C GLY A 32 -17.02 -17.97 0.71
N SER A 33 -18.14 -18.22 1.39
CA SER A 33 -19.51 -18.04 0.87
C SER A 33 -20.04 -16.61 1.00
N GLY A 34 -19.33 -15.75 1.74
CA GLY A 34 -19.71 -14.37 2.02
C GLY A 34 -19.69 -13.42 0.80
N LYS A 35 -20.32 -12.25 0.96
CA LYS A 35 -20.36 -11.15 -0.03
C LYS A 35 -18.96 -10.87 -0.61
N ARG A 36 -18.84 -10.66 -1.93
CA ARG A 36 -17.57 -10.32 -2.60
C ARG A 36 -16.90 -9.10 -1.95
N ARG A 37 -15.83 -9.33 -1.18
CA ARG A 37 -15.01 -8.28 -0.58
C ARG A 37 -13.91 -7.86 -1.56
N ARG A 38 -13.58 -6.56 -1.59
CA ARG A 38 -12.46 -6.05 -2.42
C ARG A 38 -11.11 -6.59 -1.94
N TYR A 39 -10.99 -6.86 -0.64
CA TYR A 39 -9.81 -7.44 -0.02
C TYR A 39 -9.90 -8.96 -0.01
N LYS A 40 -8.86 -9.63 -0.51
CA LYS A 40 -8.75 -11.10 -0.49
C LYS A 40 -8.02 -11.51 0.79
N LEU A 41 -8.73 -11.52 1.92
CA LEU A 41 -8.13 -11.72 3.26
C LEU A 41 -7.33 -13.03 3.37
N ALA A 42 -7.84 -14.14 2.82
CA ALA A 42 -7.10 -15.40 2.76
C ALA A 42 -5.75 -15.29 2.01
N ASN A 43 -5.68 -14.47 0.95
CA ASN A 43 -4.41 -14.19 0.28
C ASN A 43 -3.48 -13.31 1.12
N TRP A 44 -4.03 -12.41 1.93
CA TRP A 44 -3.23 -11.58 2.82
C TRP A 44 -2.62 -12.40 3.95
N LEU A 45 -3.39 -13.30 4.55
CA LEU A 45 -2.88 -14.24 5.55
C LEU A 45 -1.74 -15.09 5.01
N ARG A 46 -1.93 -15.71 3.83
CA ARG A 46 -0.86 -16.49 3.20
C ARG A 46 0.40 -15.65 2.92
N ARG A 47 0.25 -14.36 2.63
CA ARG A 47 1.39 -13.46 2.42
C ARG A 47 2.05 -13.03 3.72
N GLU A 48 1.26 -12.78 4.75
CA GLU A 48 1.75 -12.46 6.09
C GLU A 48 2.56 -13.63 6.65
N GLU A 49 2.04 -14.85 6.56
CA GLU A 49 2.77 -16.05 6.99
C GLU A 49 4.10 -16.20 6.24
N ARG A 50 4.08 -16.10 4.91
CA ARG A 50 5.31 -16.14 4.11
C ARG A 50 6.30 -15.04 4.49
N ALA A 51 5.80 -13.82 4.75
CA ALA A 51 6.64 -12.69 5.15
C ALA A 51 7.25 -12.92 6.55
N TYR A 52 6.48 -13.47 7.47
CA TYR A 52 6.95 -13.79 8.80
C TYR A 52 8.05 -14.86 8.76
N GLU A 53 7.89 -15.91 7.97
CA GLU A 53 8.91 -16.96 7.79
C GLU A 53 10.26 -16.42 7.28
N LEU A 54 10.26 -15.34 6.49
CA LEU A 54 11.52 -14.69 6.07
C LEU A 54 12.31 -14.16 7.26
N ILE A 55 11.62 -13.54 8.22
CA ILE A 55 12.23 -12.80 9.33
C ILE A 55 12.23 -13.57 10.64
N ARG A 56 11.51 -14.69 10.72
CA ARG A 56 11.28 -15.46 11.95
C ARG A 56 12.56 -15.70 12.76
N PRO A 57 13.67 -16.22 12.19
CA PRO A 57 14.90 -16.46 12.98
C PRO A 57 15.58 -15.19 13.52
N LEU A 58 15.25 -14.03 12.94
CA LEU A 58 15.83 -12.74 13.33
C LEU A 58 15.04 -12.08 14.46
N VAL A 59 13.75 -12.42 14.62
CA VAL A 59 12.83 -11.73 15.52
C VAL A 59 12.27 -12.62 16.63
N GLU A 60 12.19 -13.94 16.42
CA GLU A 60 11.64 -14.87 17.40
C GLU A 60 12.51 -14.88 18.67
N GLY A 61 11.89 -14.58 19.81
CA GLY A 61 12.57 -14.51 21.11
C GLY A 61 13.39 -13.25 21.36
N ARG A 62 13.37 -12.25 20.47
CA ARG A 62 14.07 -10.97 20.64
C ARG A 62 13.10 -9.82 20.90
N THR A 63 13.50 -8.85 21.71
CA THR A 63 12.75 -7.60 21.90
C THR A 63 12.99 -6.61 20.76
N LEU A 64 12.14 -5.58 20.65
CA LEU A 64 12.28 -4.54 19.63
C LEU A 64 13.65 -3.87 19.70
N GLU A 65 14.09 -3.52 20.92
CA GLU A 65 15.36 -2.84 21.18
C GLU A 65 16.53 -3.73 20.78
N GLN A 66 16.47 -5.01 21.12
CA GLN A 66 17.51 -5.98 20.74
C GLN A 66 17.65 -6.09 19.22
N ILE A 67 16.54 -6.04 18.47
CA ILE A 67 16.59 -6.14 17.01
C ILE A 67 17.12 -4.84 16.40
N VAL A 68 16.63 -3.69 16.86
CA VAL A 68 16.98 -2.38 16.27
C VAL A 68 18.44 -1.99 16.53
N PHE A 69 18.95 -2.31 17.72
CA PHE A 69 20.33 -1.98 18.11
C PHE A 69 21.34 -3.10 17.84
N ASP A 70 20.95 -4.18 17.17
CA ASP A 70 21.87 -5.25 16.74
C ASP A 70 22.77 -4.75 15.61
N GLY A 71 24.05 -4.49 15.92
CA GLY A 71 25.05 -4.08 14.93
C GLY A 71 25.33 -5.15 13.86
N ALA A 72 25.01 -6.43 14.13
CA ALA A 72 25.18 -7.51 13.16
C ALA A 72 23.97 -7.67 12.21
N LEU A 73 22.88 -6.92 12.42
CA LEU A 73 21.64 -7.06 11.65
C LEU A 73 21.84 -6.98 10.13
N PRO A 74 22.64 -6.06 9.56
CA PRO A 74 22.85 -6.00 8.11
C PRO A 74 23.45 -7.28 7.53
N ARG A 75 24.36 -7.91 8.28
CA ARG A 75 24.99 -9.20 7.92
C ARG A 75 23.96 -10.33 8.02
N LEU A 76 23.23 -10.41 9.13
CA LEU A 76 22.19 -11.42 9.34
C LEU A 76 21.10 -11.38 8.26
N LEU A 77 20.71 -10.17 7.81
CA LEU A 77 19.77 -9.99 6.71
C LEU A 77 20.29 -10.55 5.39
N ARG A 78 21.59 -10.41 5.11
CA ARG A 78 22.22 -10.95 3.91
C ARG A 78 22.30 -12.48 3.98
N GLU A 79 22.80 -13.02 5.08
CA GLU A 79 22.87 -14.47 5.31
C GLU A 79 21.49 -15.12 5.18
N ARG A 80 20.46 -14.49 5.76
CA ARG A 80 19.08 -14.99 5.67
C ARG A 80 18.54 -14.97 4.25
N ALA A 81 18.88 -13.94 3.47
CA ALA A 81 18.47 -13.83 2.08
C ALA A 81 19.12 -14.93 1.20
N GLU A 82 20.40 -15.21 1.43
CA GLU A 82 21.15 -16.28 0.78
C GLU A 82 20.59 -17.67 1.15
N GLN A 83 20.27 -17.92 2.43
CA GLN A 83 19.68 -19.19 2.88
C GLN A 83 18.32 -19.51 2.25
N LEU A 84 17.52 -18.49 1.96
CA LEU A 84 16.17 -18.64 1.42
C LEU A 84 16.09 -18.44 -0.09
N ASP A 85 17.24 -18.29 -0.77
CA ASP A 85 17.34 -17.97 -2.19
C ASP A 85 16.41 -16.82 -2.60
N CYS A 86 16.44 -15.73 -1.83
CA CYS A 86 15.55 -14.59 -2.04
C CYS A 86 16.31 -13.26 -1.96
N SER A 87 15.69 -12.18 -2.47
CA SER A 87 16.34 -10.87 -2.42
C SER A 87 16.45 -10.34 -0.98
N GLN A 88 17.61 -9.79 -0.61
CA GLN A 88 17.81 -9.11 0.68
C GLN A 88 16.79 -7.99 0.91
N VAL A 89 16.33 -7.33 -0.16
CA VAL A 89 15.29 -6.30 -0.12
C VAL A 89 13.96 -6.85 0.40
N ALA A 90 13.60 -8.10 0.07
CA ALA A 90 12.37 -8.72 0.54
C ALA A 90 12.42 -8.96 2.05
N VAL A 91 13.52 -9.51 2.56
CA VAL A 91 13.73 -9.74 4.00
C VAL A 91 13.72 -8.41 4.76
N ARG A 92 14.45 -7.41 4.27
CA ARG A 92 14.48 -6.07 4.88
C ARG A 92 13.10 -5.39 4.90
N ARG A 93 12.31 -5.53 3.83
CA ARG A 93 10.94 -4.98 3.79
C ARG A 93 10.02 -5.65 4.79
N ALA A 94 10.10 -6.98 4.91
CA ALA A 94 9.33 -7.72 5.90
C ALA A 94 9.74 -7.30 7.33
N LEU A 95 11.05 -7.17 7.59
CA LEU A 95 11.55 -6.76 8.90
C LEU A 95 11.09 -5.34 9.25
N ASN A 96 11.25 -4.38 8.34
CA ASN A 96 10.82 -3.01 8.59
C ASN A 96 9.31 -2.92 8.83
N ALA A 97 8.49 -3.66 8.08
CA ALA A 97 7.05 -3.71 8.31
C ALA A 97 6.71 -4.25 9.71
N TYR A 98 7.43 -5.29 10.16
CA TYR A 98 7.28 -5.83 11.51
C TYR A 98 7.70 -4.84 12.61
N LEU A 99 8.82 -4.11 12.40
CA LEU A 99 9.30 -3.10 13.33
C LEU A 99 8.36 -1.88 13.42
N PHE A 100 7.85 -1.39 12.28
CA PHE A 100 6.82 -0.32 12.27
C PHE A 100 5.49 -0.78 12.89
N GLY A 101 5.24 -2.08 12.87
CA GLY A 101 4.18 -2.73 13.61
C GLY A 101 4.42 -2.91 15.09
N LEU A 102 5.51 -2.39 15.65
CA LEU A 102 5.92 -2.61 17.04
C LEU A 102 5.99 -4.09 17.41
N CYS A 103 6.62 -4.89 16.54
CA CYS A 103 6.73 -6.35 16.68
C CYS A 103 5.38 -7.11 16.64
N ASN A 104 4.31 -6.46 16.18
CA ASN A 104 3.05 -7.15 15.91
C ASN A 104 3.11 -7.88 14.56
N ARG A 105 2.95 -9.21 14.59
CA ARG A 105 2.88 -10.05 13.38
C ARG A 105 1.80 -9.59 12.39
N ARG A 106 0.68 -9.05 12.88
CA ARG A 106 -0.43 -8.56 12.06
C ARG A 106 -0.08 -7.31 11.25
N ALA A 107 1.00 -6.60 11.58
CA ALA A 107 1.48 -5.48 10.76
C ALA A 107 2.01 -5.90 9.39
N LEU A 108 2.26 -7.21 9.20
CA LEU A 108 2.58 -7.79 7.89
C LEU A 108 1.35 -7.90 6.97
N LEU A 109 0.14 -7.68 7.50
CA LEU A 109 -1.11 -7.60 6.73
C LEU A 109 -1.38 -6.15 6.29
N PRO A 110 -2.05 -5.95 5.14
CA PRO A 110 -1.56 -6.33 3.83
C PRO A 110 -0.22 -5.66 3.54
N TRP A 111 0.59 -6.35 2.76
CA TRP A 111 1.69 -5.73 2.03
C TRP A 111 1.10 -4.62 1.15
N TYR A 112 1.10 -3.38 1.64
CA TYR A 112 0.73 -2.21 0.86
C TYR A 112 1.83 -1.93 -0.18
N GLY A 113 2.15 -2.90 -1.04
CA GLY A 113 3.11 -2.71 -2.14
C GLY A 113 2.58 -1.75 -3.21
N ARG A 114 1.41 -1.13 -2.98
CA ARG A 114 0.72 -0.25 -3.90
C ARG A 114 0.41 1.13 -3.33
N CYS A 115 0.69 1.43 -2.07
CA CYS A 115 0.71 2.84 -1.65
C CYS A 115 1.84 3.53 -2.41
N GLY A 116 1.57 4.74 -2.92
CA GLY A 116 2.62 5.53 -3.56
C GLY A 116 3.77 5.76 -2.58
N GLY A 117 4.95 6.08 -3.09
CA GLY A 117 6.06 6.49 -2.22
C GLY A 117 5.68 7.70 -1.37
N PRO A 118 6.44 7.99 -0.29
CA PRO A 118 6.21 9.18 0.53
C PRO A 118 6.08 10.44 -0.34
N GLY A 119 5.02 11.23 -0.12
CA GLY A 119 4.72 12.44 -0.91
C GLY A 119 4.19 12.20 -2.33
N ARG A 120 4.05 10.95 -2.80
CA ARG A 120 3.52 10.63 -4.13
C ARG A 120 2.11 10.06 -4.06
N GLN A 121 1.13 10.88 -4.42
CA GLN A 121 -0.23 10.38 -4.70
C GLN A 121 -0.19 9.44 -5.90
N ARG A 122 -0.80 8.27 -5.76
CA ARG A 122 -0.91 7.31 -6.86
C ARG A 122 -2.26 7.49 -7.54
N TYR A 123 -2.26 8.15 -8.69
CA TYR A 123 -3.44 8.20 -9.55
C TYR A 123 -3.62 6.86 -10.27
N CYS A 124 -4.86 6.37 -10.33
CA CYS A 124 -5.21 5.22 -11.16
C CYS A 124 -5.00 5.60 -12.63
N LYS A 125 -4.08 4.91 -13.32
CA LYS A 125 -3.86 5.08 -14.77
C LYS A 125 -4.95 4.43 -15.62
N ALA A 126 -5.66 3.46 -15.04
CA ALA A 126 -6.83 2.88 -15.68
C ALA A 126 -7.99 3.85 -15.53
N ALA A 127 -8.67 4.18 -16.65
CA ALA A 127 -9.94 4.87 -16.60
C ALA A 127 -10.86 4.09 -15.66
N THR A 128 -11.27 4.72 -14.56
CA THR A 128 -12.32 4.18 -13.69
C THR A 128 -13.49 3.87 -14.61
N GLY A 129 -13.92 2.61 -14.66
CA GLY A 129 -14.99 2.19 -15.58
C GLY A 129 -16.18 3.15 -15.51
N ARG A 130 -16.88 3.32 -16.64
CA ARG A 130 -17.99 4.27 -16.80
C ARG A 130 -18.89 4.22 -15.56
N PRO A 131 -19.04 5.32 -14.80
CA PRO A 131 -19.92 5.32 -13.65
C PRO A 131 -21.32 4.94 -14.15
N THR A 132 -21.84 3.81 -13.69
CA THR A 132 -23.26 3.51 -13.88
C THR A 132 -24.02 4.63 -13.19
N SER A 133 -24.92 5.29 -13.92
CA SER A 133 -25.67 6.50 -13.55
C SER A 133 -26.64 6.35 -12.36
N ARG A 134 -26.41 5.39 -11.46
CA ARG A 134 -27.07 5.36 -10.16
C ARG A 134 -26.16 6.02 -9.12
N PRO A 135 -26.42 7.27 -8.74
CA PRO A 135 -25.69 7.90 -7.65
C PRO A 135 -26.12 7.21 -6.34
N SER A 136 -25.24 6.43 -5.74
CA SER A 136 -25.21 6.33 -4.28
C SER A 136 -24.34 7.45 -3.78
N ALA A 137 -24.97 8.38 -3.06
CA ALA A 137 -24.43 9.63 -2.59
C ALA A 137 -23.12 9.44 -1.83
N CYS A 138 -22.06 10.06 -2.35
CA CYS A 138 -20.90 10.48 -1.57
C CYS A 138 -20.62 11.94 -1.91
N LEU A 139 -21.10 12.78 -1.00
CA LEU A 139 -20.90 14.22 -0.78
C LEU A 139 -19.76 14.86 -1.58
N ALA A 140 -20.13 15.72 -2.53
CA ALA A 140 -19.23 16.67 -3.18
C ALA A 140 -19.02 17.88 -2.25
N GLY A 141 -17.80 18.02 -1.74
CA GLY A 141 -17.31 19.29 -1.21
C GLY A 141 -17.20 20.30 -2.35
N SER A 142 -17.89 21.41 -2.17
CA SER A 142 -17.98 22.57 -3.05
C SER A 142 -16.61 23.16 -3.42
N ALA A 143 -16.36 23.28 -4.72
CA ALA A 143 -15.47 24.30 -5.26
C ALA A 143 -16.20 24.98 -6.43
N GLN A 144 -16.92 26.06 -6.10
CA GLN A 144 -17.41 27.03 -7.07
C GLN A 144 -16.21 27.63 -7.79
N ARG A 145 -16.21 27.61 -9.13
CA ARG A 145 -15.57 28.66 -9.91
C ARG A 145 -16.50 29.02 -11.07
N ALA A 146 -16.81 30.31 -11.10
CA ALA A 146 -17.92 30.92 -11.81
C ALA A 146 -17.86 30.71 -13.33
N LEU A 147 -19.06 30.55 -13.88
CA LEU A 147 -19.40 30.72 -15.28
C LEU A 147 -19.44 32.21 -15.64
N SER A 148 -18.86 32.53 -16.79
CA SER A 148 -19.36 33.53 -17.74
C SER A 148 -18.40 33.52 -18.93
N SER A 149 -18.75 33.51 -20.20
CA SER A 149 -19.96 33.29 -21.00
C SER A 149 -19.51 33.71 -22.41
N GLY A 150 -19.70 32.92 -23.46
CA GLY A 150 -19.25 33.32 -24.79
C GLY A 150 -19.49 32.30 -25.91
N SER A 151 -20.68 32.40 -26.49
CA SER A 151 -21.30 31.75 -27.65
C SER A 151 -20.47 31.14 -28.81
N ALA A 152 -20.87 29.90 -29.15
CA ALA A 152 -21.31 29.40 -30.49
C ALA A 152 -20.29 29.20 -31.64
N PRO A 153 -20.68 28.58 -32.79
CA PRO A 153 -20.56 27.14 -33.06
C PRO A 153 -19.72 26.81 -34.31
N GLY A 154 -19.16 25.60 -34.41
CA GLY A 154 -18.40 25.17 -35.60
C GLY A 154 -18.23 23.65 -35.70
N SER A 155 -18.64 23.12 -36.84
CA SER A 155 -18.76 21.72 -37.28
C SER A 155 -17.54 20.79 -37.04
N PRO A 156 -17.76 19.45 -37.04
CA PRO A 156 -16.74 18.45 -36.72
C PRO A 156 -15.72 18.27 -37.86
N VAL A 157 -14.44 18.38 -37.54
CA VAL A 157 -13.33 18.11 -38.46
C VAL A 157 -13.00 16.61 -38.43
N HIS A 158 -13.15 15.97 -39.59
CA HIS A 158 -12.65 14.64 -39.88
C HIS A 158 -11.11 14.64 -39.87
N TRP A 159 -10.50 13.75 -39.11
CA TRP A 159 -9.06 13.48 -39.17
C TRP A 159 -8.81 12.31 -40.12
N THR A 160 -8.22 12.59 -41.29
CA THR A 160 -7.59 11.57 -42.12
C THR A 160 -6.08 11.62 -41.89
N ALA A 161 -5.54 10.51 -41.39
CA ALA A 161 -4.11 10.27 -41.33
C ALA A 161 -3.58 9.97 -42.73
N THR A 162 -2.62 10.73 -43.20
CA THR A 162 -1.78 10.36 -44.35
C THR A 162 -0.36 10.14 -43.86
N ALA A 163 0.05 8.87 -43.90
CA ALA A 163 1.44 8.47 -43.89
C ALA A 163 2.07 8.81 -45.25
N SER A 164 3.31 9.28 -45.25
CA SER A 164 4.18 9.25 -46.42
C SER A 164 5.62 9.10 -45.95
N ASP A 165 6.16 7.91 -46.22
CA ASP A 165 7.56 7.54 -46.23
C ASP A 165 8.33 8.24 -47.38
N GLY A 166 9.66 8.30 -47.23
CA GLY A 166 10.64 8.48 -48.32
C GLY A 166 11.08 9.94 -48.54
N ALA A 167 12.37 10.28 -48.60
CA ALA A 167 13.59 9.50 -48.76
C ALA A 167 14.79 10.25 -48.15
#